data_AF-A0A1I7CLB6-F1
#
_entry.id   AF-A0A1I7CLB6-F1
#
_cell.length_a   1.000
_cell.length_b   1.000
_cell.length_c   1.000
_cell.angle_alpha   90.00
_cell.angle_beta   90.00
_cell.angle_gamma   90.00
#
_symmetry.space_group_name_H-M   'P 1'
#
loop_
_entity.id
_entity.type
_entity.pdbx_description
1 polymer ?
#
loop_
_entity_poly.entity_id
_entity_poly.type
_entity_poly.pdbx_seq_one_letter_code
_entity_poly.pdbx_strand_id
1 'polypeptide(L)'
;MTVDGHLAALQSSDTTRTARLVRSAVTAGQGVGQVIGGLRQTVFPRTAKYVLGTARTIYAHAQATVLDNVASADLDDLRGLRWTSVLDGKTSAICRARSGEVYQPFEGPRPPAHFNCRSVMVPVFVSGDDVVEPSYEQWLRRQPRGFVEEVMGKRKADIFLSGDISLDRFVDTNGRELRIDELLSL
;
A
#
# COMPACT_ATOMS: atom_id res chain seq x y z
N MET A 1 5.56 -11.68 6.72
CA MET A 1 6.24 -11.14 7.92
C MET A 1 5.24 -10.29 8.69
N THR A 2 5.09 -10.52 10.00
CA THR A 2 4.10 -9.84 10.85
C THR A 2 4.64 -8.53 11.40
N VAL A 3 3.74 -7.66 11.87
CA VAL A 3 4.09 -6.41 12.57
C VAL A 3 5.07 -6.67 13.72
N ASP A 4 4.87 -7.74 14.48
CA ASP A 4 5.73 -8.14 15.60
C ASP A 4 7.19 -8.40 15.20
N GLY A 5 7.41 -8.98 14.01
CA GLY A 5 8.77 -9.19 13.49
C GLY A 5 9.51 -7.89 13.18
N HIS A 6 8.80 -6.85 12.74
CA HIS A 6 9.39 -5.53 12.50
C HIS A 6 9.66 -4.75 13.79
N LEU A 7 8.86 -4.98 14.83
CA LEU A 7 9.07 -4.41 16.17
C LEU A 7 10.28 -5.04 16.88
N ALA A 8 10.53 -6.35 16.71
CA ALA A 8 11.64 -7.04 17.36
C ALA A 8 13.03 -6.57 16.87
N ALA A 9 13.14 -6.05 15.64
CA ALA A 9 14.41 -5.67 15.01
C ALA A 9 14.90 -4.22 15.32
N LEU A 10 14.25 -3.51 16.25
CA LEU A 10 14.61 -2.14 16.65
C LEU A 10 15.09 -2.12 18.11
N GLN A 11 16.02 -1.22 18.45
CA GLN A 11 16.41 -0.95 19.84
C GLN A 11 15.18 -0.60 20.70
N SER A 12 15.11 -1.17 21.91
CA SER A 12 13.89 -1.28 22.73
C SER A 12 13.21 0.04 23.15
N SER A 13 13.97 1.15 23.20
CA SER A 13 13.43 2.46 23.57
C SER A 13 12.68 3.15 22.42
N ASP A 14 13.24 3.13 21.21
CA ASP A 14 12.67 3.77 20.02
C ASP A 14 11.43 3.01 19.52
N THR A 15 11.38 1.68 19.65
CA THR A 15 10.20 0.86 19.36
C THR A 15 9.03 1.17 20.26
N THR A 16 9.27 1.15 21.57
CA THR A 16 8.20 1.34 22.55
C THR A 16 7.59 2.72 22.38
N ARG A 17 8.42 3.74 22.11
CA ARG A 17 7.97 5.10 21.82
C ARG A 17 7.19 5.18 20.51
N THR A 18 7.71 4.58 19.43
CA THR A 18 7.05 4.58 18.11
C THR A 18 5.68 3.87 18.18
N ALA A 19 5.64 2.67 18.76
CA ALA A 19 4.41 1.89 18.88
C ALA A 19 3.37 2.60 19.75
N ARG A 20 3.78 3.29 20.82
CA ARG A 20 2.88 4.09 21.66
C ARG A 20 2.31 5.27 20.89
N LEU A 21 3.15 6.04 20.18
CA LEU A 21 2.71 7.19 19.38
C LEU A 21 1.78 6.78 18.24
N VAL A 22 2.09 5.69 17.53
CA VAL A 22 1.22 5.19 16.46
C VAL A 22 -0.11 4.71 17.03
N ARG A 23 -0.13 3.99 18.16
CA ARG A 23 -1.38 3.59 18.82
C ARG A 23 -2.23 4.78 19.23
N SER A 24 -1.65 5.76 19.93
CA SER A 24 -2.38 6.97 20.31
C SER A 24 -2.92 7.73 19.10
N ALA A 25 -2.12 7.78 18.02
CA ALA A 25 -2.52 8.44 16.78
C ALA A 25 -3.69 7.75 16.09
N VAL A 26 -3.67 6.41 16.02
CA VAL A 26 -4.77 5.62 15.46
C VAL A 26 -6.03 5.82 16.30
N THR A 27 -5.95 5.75 17.63
CA THR A 27 -7.09 6.00 18.53
C THR A 27 -7.63 7.42 18.41
N ALA A 28 -6.75 8.41 18.19
CA ALA A 28 -7.13 9.80 18.00
C ALA A 28 -7.61 10.13 16.56
N GLY A 29 -7.72 9.14 15.68
CA GLY A 29 -8.15 9.34 14.29
C GLY A 29 -7.18 10.16 13.42
N GLN A 30 -5.90 10.22 13.81
CA GLN A 30 -4.90 10.98 13.05
C GLN A 30 -4.59 10.29 11.71
N GLY A 31 -4.42 11.10 10.66
CA GLY A 31 -3.97 10.61 9.36
C GLY A 31 -2.49 10.22 9.38
N VAL A 32 -2.10 9.23 8.55
CA VAL A 32 -0.71 8.74 8.48
C VAL A 32 0.32 9.86 8.30
N GLY A 33 -0.01 10.92 7.56
CA GLY A 33 0.88 12.08 7.37
C GLY A 33 1.16 12.83 8.68
N GLN A 34 0.16 13.00 9.54
CA GLN A 34 0.30 13.64 10.85
C GLN A 34 1.16 12.80 11.78
N VAL A 35 0.95 11.48 11.80
CA VAL A 35 1.77 10.54 12.59
C VAL A 35 3.24 10.59 12.17
N ILE A 36 3.49 10.55 10.86
CA ILE A 36 4.84 10.61 10.29
C ILE A 36 5.49 11.97 10.54
N GLY A 37 4.72 13.06 10.47
CA GLY A 37 5.18 14.42 10.80
C GLY A 37 5.64 14.54 12.25
N GLY A 38 4.83 14.07 13.21
CA GLY A 38 5.18 14.07 14.63
C GLY A 38 6.35 13.14 14.96
N LEU A 39 6.45 11.98 14.30
CA LEU A 39 7.60 11.08 14.47
C LEU A 39 8.89 11.75 14.01
N ARG A 40 8.90 12.44 12.87
CA ARG A 40 10.10 13.15 12.37
C ARG A 40 10.67 14.17 13.36
N GLN A 41 9.82 14.76 14.21
CA GLN A 41 10.24 15.70 15.24
C GLN A 41 10.81 15.01 16.50
N THR A 42 10.58 13.71 16.66
CA THR A 42 10.82 12.98 17.92
C THR A 42 11.82 11.84 17.81
N VAL A 43 12.09 11.31 16.62
CA VAL A 43 13.12 10.28 16.37
C VAL A 43 14.37 10.81 15.70
N PHE A 44 15.51 10.18 16.02
CA PHE A 44 16.83 10.59 15.53
C PHE A 44 16.97 10.38 14.00
N PRO A 45 17.69 11.26 13.28
CA PRO A 45 17.87 11.16 11.82
C PRO A 45 18.47 9.82 11.36
N ARG A 46 19.36 9.22 12.15
CA ARG A 46 20.02 7.94 11.82
C ARG A 46 19.06 6.75 11.83
N THR A 47 18.00 6.77 12.64
CA THR A 47 17.01 5.68 12.73
C THR A 47 15.69 6.01 12.02
N ALA A 48 15.51 7.25 11.56
CA ALA A 48 14.26 7.76 11.00
C ALA A 48 13.69 6.90 9.87
N LYS A 49 14.51 6.43 8.90
CA LYS A 49 13.99 5.63 7.76
C LYS A 49 13.30 4.34 8.23
N TYR A 50 13.94 3.60 9.12
CA TYR A 50 13.38 2.36 9.63
C TYR A 50 12.16 2.63 10.52
N VAL A 51 12.25 3.61 11.43
CA VAL A 51 11.12 3.98 12.31
C VAL A 51 9.89 4.40 11.51
N LEU A 52 10.06 5.23 10.50
CA LEU A 52 8.96 5.67 9.65
C LEU A 52 8.36 4.50 8.85
N GLY A 53 9.20 3.55 8.41
CA GLY A 53 8.73 2.33 7.76
C GLY A 53 7.90 1.45 8.70
N THR A 54 8.36 1.26 9.94
CA THR A 54 7.61 0.53 10.98
C THR A 54 6.30 1.24 11.28
N ALA A 55 6.30 2.55 11.46
CA ALA A 55 5.10 3.32 11.73
C ALA A 55 4.06 3.19 10.61
N ARG A 56 4.47 3.29 9.33
CA ARG A 56 3.56 3.06 8.19
C ARG A 56 3.00 1.64 8.18
N THR A 57 3.84 0.65 8.48
CA THR A 57 3.43 -0.76 8.51
C THR A 57 2.39 -1.00 9.60
N ILE A 58 2.63 -0.52 10.82
CA ILE A 58 1.69 -0.61 11.94
C ILE A 58 0.37 0.11 11.60
N TYR A 59 0.46 1.33 11.06
CA TYR A 59 -0.72 2.12 10.73
C TYR A 59 -1.57 1.45 9.65
N ALA A 60 -0.95 0.98 8.56
CA ALA A 60 -1.64 0.26 7.50
C ALA A 60 -2.34 -1.01 8.02
N HIS A 61 -1.68 -1.74 8.93
CA HIS A 61 -2.26 -2.95 9.53
C HIS A 61 -3.47 -2.62 10.39
N ALA A 62 -3.34 -1.62 11.28
CA ALA A 62 -4.43 -1.18 12.13
C ALA A 62 -5.64 -0.70 11.30
N GLN A 63 -5.41 0.05 10.22
CA GLN A 63 -6.46 0.50 9.31
C GLN A 63 -7.17 -0.68 8.63
N ALA A 64 -6.43 -1.68 8.15
CA ALA A 64 -7.02 -2.87 7.54
C ALA A 64 -7.91 -3.64 8.54
N THR A 65 -7.43 -3.87 9.77
CA THR A 65 -8.24 -4.53 10.82
C THR A 65 -9.51 -3.75 11.15
N VAL A 66 -9.43 -2.42 11.25
CA VAL A 66 -10.62 -1.58 11.50
C VAL A 66 -11.63 -1.70 10.36
N LEU A 67 -11.17 -1.67 9.11
CA LEU A 67 -12.05 -1.77 7.95
C LEU A 67 -12.72 -3.14 7.85
N ASP A 68 -11.99 -4.23 8.12
CA ASP A 68 -12.61 -5.56 8.18
C ASP A 68 -13.69 -5.59 9.28
N ASN A 69 -13.42 -5.08 10.49
CA ASN A 69 -14.42 -5.04 11.56
C ASN A 69 -15.65 -4.17 11.23
N VAL A 70 -15.45 -3.04 10.54
CA VAL A 70 -16.56 -2.17 10.11
C VAL A 70 -17.36 -2.85 9.00
N ALA A 71 -16.70 -3.53 8.07
CA ALA A 71 -17.38 -4.25 7.00
C ALA A 71 -18.19 -5.46 7.51
N SER A 72 -17.87 -6.02 8.69
CA SER A 72 -18.74 -7.04 9.34
C SER A 72 -20.03 -6.48 9.90
N ALA A 73 -20.16 -5.16 10.03
CA ALA A 73 -21.30 -4.54 10.69
C ALA A 73 -22.57 -4.47 9.81
N ASP A 74 -22.73 -5.38 8.86
CA ASP A 74 -23.87 -5.48 7.92
C ASP A 74 -24.20 -4.12 7.26
N LEU A 75 -23.22 -3.59 6.52
CA LEU A 75 -23.38 -2.35 5.77
C LEU A 75 -24.07 -2.64 4.44
N ASP A 76 -25.39 -2.52 4.40
CA ASP A 76 -26.28 -2.87 3.26
C ASP A 76 -25.79 -2.34 1.89
N ASP A 77 -25.17 -1.15 1.87
CA ASP A 77 -24.70 -0.50 0.64
C ASP A 77 -23.21 -0.74 0.33
N LEU A 78 -22.50 -1.56 1.11
CA LEU A 78 -21.07 -1.80 0.89
C LEU A 78 -20.85 -2.77 -0.28
N ARG A 79 -20.37 -2.25 -1.41
CA ARG A 79 -19.96 -3.07 -2.58
C ARG A 79 -18.67 -3.84 -2.32
N GLY A 80 -17.76 -3.27 -1.54
CA GLY A 80 -16.49 -3.89 -1.21
C GLY A 80 -15.42 -2.91 -0.75
N LEU A 81 -14.18 -3.37 -0.70
CA LEU A 81 -13.01 -2.60 -0.29
C LEU A 81 -12.04 -2.49 -1.49
N ARG A 82 -11.80 -1.26 -1.94
CA ARG A 82 -10.84 -0.97 -3.01
C ARG A 82 -9.43 -0.88 -2.44
N TRP A 83 -8.47 -1.53 -3.08
CA TRP A 83 -7.06 -1.33 -2.81
C TRP A 83 -6.57 -0.03 -3.46
N THR A 84 -6.24 0.97 -2.67
CA THR A 84 -5.79 2.29 -3.16
C THR A 84 -4.32 2.50 -2.80
N SER A 85 -3.49 2.75 -3.82
CA SER A 85 -2.05 2.96 -3.68
C SER A 85 -1.67 4.41 -3.94
N VAL A 86 -0.60 4.90 -3.29
CA VAL A 86 -0.03 6.21 -3.65
C VAL A 86 0.51 6.16 -5.08
N LEU A 87 0.14 7.13 -5.90
CA LEU A 87 0.53 7.26 -7.31
C LEU A 87 1.90 7.94 -7.45
N ASP A 88 2.97 7.21 -7.13
CA ASP A 88 4.34 7.67 -7.30
C ASP A 88 5.33 6.54 -7.61
N GLY A 89 6.57 6.88 -7.97
CA GLY A 89 7.58 5.89 -8.36
C GLY A 89 8.15 5.02 -7.24
N LYS A 90 7.67 5.16 -6.01
CA LYS A 90 8.16 4.41 -4.83
C LYS A 90 7.15 3.36 -4.34
N THR A 91 5.96 3.32 -4.93
CA THR A 91 4.99 2.25 -4.69
C THR A 91 5.49 0.95 -5.34
N SER A 92 5.51 -0.14 -4.58
CA SER A 92 6.05 -1.44 -4.99
C SER A 92 5.19 -2.12 -6.06
N ALA A 93 5.77 -3.04 -6.85
CA ALA A 93 5.06 -3.74 -7.91
C ALA A 93 3.76 -4.41 -7.45
N ILE A 94 3.77 -5.12 -6.31
CA ILE A 94 2.56 -5.77 -5.76
C ILE A 94 1.45 -4.75 -5.45
N CYS A 95 1.81 -3.57 -4.95
CA CYS A 95 0.83 -2.53 -4.65
C CYS A 95 0.37 -1.78 -5.90
N ARG A 96 1.24 -1.64 -6.91
CA ARG A 96 0.88 -1.07 -8.22
C ARG A 96 -0.13 -1.98 -8.93
N ALA A 97 0.17 -3.28 -8.98
CA ALA A 97 -0.64 -4.32 -9.57
C ALA A 97 -2.05 -4.40 -8.95
N ARG A 98 -2.17 -4.26 -7.63
CA ARG A 98 -3.47 -4.32 -6.93
C ARG A 98 -4.25 -3.02 -6.95
N SER A 99 -3.65 -1.91 -7.36
CA SER A 99 -4.27 -0.59 -7.21
C SER A 99 -5.50 -0.46 -8.09
N GLY A 100 -6.66 -0.19 -7.49
CA GLY A 100 -7.95 -0.08 -8.15
C GLY A 100 -8.82 -1.34 -8.03
N GLU A 101 -8.23 -2.49 -7.68
CA GLU A 101 -8.97 -3.73 -7.47
C GLU A 101 -9.91 -3.60 -6.27
N VAL A 102 -11.15 -4.07 -6.45
CA VAL A 102 -12.19 -4.09 -5.39
C VAL A 102 -12.36 -5.53 -4.93
N TYR A 103 -12.15 -5.75 -3.63
CA TYR A 103 -12.32 -7.04 -2.99
C TYR A 103 -13.58 -7.05 -2.15
N GLN A 104 -14.24 -8.20 -2.05
CA GLN A 104 -15.35 -8.35 -1.13
C GLN A 104 -14.88 -8.15 0.33
N PRO A 105 -15.76 -7.70 1.23
CA PRO A 105 -15.49 -7.73 2.66
C PRO A 105 -14.94 -9.10 3.08
N PHE A 106 -13.90 -9.12 3.92
CA PHE A 106 -13.20 -10.34 4.38
C PHE A 106 -12.49 -11.20 3.33
N GLU A 107 -12.59 -10.85 2.05
CA GLU A 107 -11.91 -11.57 0.97
C GLU A 107 -10.71 -10.78 0.43
N GLY A 108 -9.74 -11.51 -0.10
CA GLY A 108 -8.58 -10.94 -0.75
C GLY A 108 -7.51 -10.37 0.20
N PRO A 109 -6.44 -9.79 -0.36
CA PRO A 109 -5.32 -9.28 0.42
C PRO A 109 -5.68 -7.99 1.19
N ARG A 110 -4.93 -7.73 2.27
CA ARG A 110 -5.00 -6.48 3.05
C ARG A 110 -3.61 -5.83 3.18
N PRO A 111 -3.51 -4.49 3.21
CA PRO A 111 -2.31 -3.80 3.64
C PRO A 111 -1.97 -4.10 5.11
N PRO A 112 -0.69 -4.06 5.51
CA PRO A 112 0.48 -3.81 4.67
C PRO A 112 0.86 -5.07 3.87
N ALA A 113 1.00 -4.95 2.56
CA ALA A 113 1.52 -6.04 1.72
C ALA A 113 3.01 -6.33 1.99
N HIS A 114 3.75 -5.33 2.46
CA HIS A 114 5.19 -5.39 2.72
C HIS A 114 5.57 -4.27 3.70
N PHE A 115 6.82 -4.29 4.18
CA PHE A 115 7.34 -3.21 5.02
C PHE A 115 7.24 -1.86 4.31
N ASN A 116 6.87 -0.82 5.06
CA ASN A 116 6.71 0.55 4.55
C ASN A 116 5.70 0.63 3.38
N CYS A 117 4.65 -0.19 3.42
CA CYS A 117 3.55 -0.16 2.45
C CYS A 117 2.94 1.24 2.31
N ARG A 118 2.52 1.56 1.08
CA ARG A 118 1.96 2.87 0.69
C ARG A 118 0.56 2.73 0.12
N SER A 119 -0.15 1.71 0.57
CA SER A 119 -1.51 1.39 0.15
C SER A 119 -2.42 1.25 1.34
N VAL A 120 -3.69 1.54 1.11
CA VAL A 120 -4.79 1.45 2.08
C VAL A 120 -5.98 0.81 1.39
N MET A 121 -6.91 0.25 2.17
CA MET A 121 -8.22 -0.13 1.66
C MET A 121 -9.15 1.07 1.82
N VAL A 122 -10.01 1.31 0.84
CA VAL A 122 -11.04 2.35 0.87
C VAL A 122 -12.39 1.67 0.64
N PRO A 123 -13.40 1.88 1.51
CA PRO A 123 -14.72 1.31 1.31
C PRO A 123 -15.37 1.92 0.07
N VAL A 124 -16.11 1.08 -0.64
CA VAL A 124 -16.77 1.37 -1.90
C VAL A 124 -18.25 1.09 -1.71
N PHE A 125 -19.09 2.09 -1.86
CA PHE A 125 -20.53 1.97 -1.65
C PHE A 125 -21.27 1.94 -2.99
N VAL A 126 -22.40 1.23 -3.03
CA VAL A 126 -23.28 1.15 -4.21
C VAL A 126 -23.97 2.50 -4.48
N SER A 127 -24.28 3.24 -3.41
CA SER A 127 -25.22 4.37 -3.43
C SER A 127 -24.59 5.76 -3.56
N GLY A 128 -23.26 5.91 -3.60
CA GLY A 128 -22.62 7.24 -3.52
C GLY A 128 -21.39 7.40 -4.38
N ASP A 129 -21.19 8.65 -4.85
CA ASP A 129 -20.06 9.21 -5.59
C ASP A 129 -18.75 8.43 -5.38
N ASP A 130 -18.60 7.34 -6.12
CA ASP A 130 -17.35 6.61 -6.21
C ASP A 130 -16.34 7.63 -6.74
N VAL A 131 -15.47 8.15 -5.87
CA VAL A 131 -14.26 8.80 -6.34
C VAL A 131 -13.50 7.71 -7.07
N VAL A 132 -13.66 7.67 -8.39
CA VAL A 132 -12.92 6.79 -9.29
C VAL A 132 -11.51 7.36 -9.37
N GLU A 133 -10.76 7.16 -8.30
CA GLU A 133 -9.32 7.36 -8.31
C GLU A 133 -8.77 6.45 -9.41
N PRO A 134 -7.93 6.98 -10.32
CA PRO A 134 -7.37 6.15 -11.36
C PRO A 134 -6.56 5.02 -10.74
N SER A 135 -6.64 3.85 -11.35
CA SER A 135 -5.73 2.76 -10.99
C SER A 135 -4.28 3.22 -11.19
N TYR A 136 -3.33 2.58 -10.50
CA TYR A 136 -1.93 2.90 -10.68
C TYR A 136 -1.52 2.71 -12.15
N GLU A 137 -2.04 1.67 -12.81
CA GLU A 137 -1.85 1.45 -14.23
C GLU A 137 -2.34 2.64 -15.07
N GLN A 138 -3.59 3.06 -14.91
CA GLN A 138 -4.17 4.18 -15.66
C GLN A 138 -3.37 5.47 -15.47
N TRP A 139 -2.94 5.74 -14.23
CA TRP A 139 -2.09 6.88 -13.94
C TRP A 139 -0.70 6.75 -14.57
N LEU A 140 -0.08 5.57 -14.49
CA LEU A 140 1.28 5.33 -14.97
C LEU A 140 1.37 5.40 -16.49
N ARG A 141 0.35 4.93 -17.22
CA ARG A 141 0.24 5.05 -18.68
C ARG A 141 0.22 6.50 -19.16
N ARG A 142 -0.20 7.44 -18.31
CA ARG A 142 -0.22 8.89 -18.62
C ARG A 142 1.10 9.61 -18.31
N GLN A 143 2.07 8.93 -17.69
CA GLN A 143 3.35 9.54 -17.35
C GLN A 143 4.30 9.54 -18.57
N PRO A 144 5.26 10.49 -18.62
CA PRO A 144 6.31 10.46 -19.64
C PRO A 144 7.07 9.14 -19.60
N ARG A 145 7.43 8.60 -20.77
CA ARG A 145 8.15 7.33 -20.89
C ARG A 145 9.36 7.22 -19.95
N GLY A 146 10.17 8.27 -19.84
CA GLY A 146 11.34 8.28 -18.95
C GLY A 146 10.99 8.05 -17.48
N PHE A 147 9.85 8.56 -17.01
CA PHE A 147 9.36 8.28 -15.66
C PHE A 147 8.88 6.83 -15.53
N VAL A 148 8.16 6.29 -16.52
CA VAL A 148 7.76 4.88 -16.53
C VAL A 148 8.99 3.96 -16.45
N GLU A 149 10.05 4.27 -17.20
CA GLU A 149 11.32 3.56 -17.15
C GLU A 149 12.01 3.65 -15.79
N GLU A 150 11.93 4.78 -15.09
CA GLU A 150 12.43 4.94 -13.72
C GLU A 150 11.70 4.00 -12.74
N VAL A 151 10.38 3.84 -12.89
CA VAL A 151 9.52 3.08 -11.98
C VAL A 151 9.71 1.56 -12.08
N MET A 152 9.86 1.03 -13.29
CA MET A 152 9.89 -0.42 -13.53
C MET A 152 11.10 -0.93 -14.32
N GLY A 153 11.96 -0.04 -14.80
CA GLY A 153 13.08 -0.37 -15.67
C GLY A 153 12.67 -0.43 -17.15
N LYS A 154 13.64 -0.16 -18.04
CA LYS A 154 13.42 0.02 -19.48
C LYS A 154 12.62 -1.11 -20.15
N ARG A 155 13.08 -2.35 -19.98
CA ARG A 155 12.49 -3.50 -20.69
C ARG A 155 11.07 -3.83 -20.22
N LYS A 156 10.76 -3.58 -18.94
CA LYS A 156 9.39 -3.70 -18.42
C LYS A 156 8.51 -2.55 -18.88
N ALA A 157 9.06 -1.34 -18.96
CA ALA A 157 8.36 -0.19 -19.52
C ALA A 157 7.97 -0.41 -20.99
N ASP A 158 8.83 -1.06 -21.78
CA ASP A 158 8.50 -1.44 -23.17
C ASP A 158 7.28 -2.37 -23.22
N ILE A 159 7.30 -3.45 -22.43
CA ILE A 159 6.20 -4.41 -22.33
C ILE A 159 4.92 -3.70 -21.84
N PHE A 160 5.02 -2.91 -20.78
CA PHE A 160 3.88 -2.20 -20.22
C PHE A 160 3.28 -1.21 -21.23
N LEU A 161 4.11 -0.41 -21.90
CA LEU A 161 3.66 0.61 -22.85
C LEU A 161 3.17 0.03 -24.17
N SER A 162 3.53 -1.21 -24.53
CA SER A 162 2.94 -1.92 -25.67
C SER A 162 1.43 -2.08 -25.53
N GLY A 163 0.94 -2.20 -24.28
CA GLY A 163 -0.47 -2.44 -23.97
C GLY A 163 -0.87 -3.92 -23.95
N ASP A 164 0.03 -4.83 -24.35
CA ASP A 164 -0.29 -6.27 -24.48
C ASP A 164 -0.44 -6.96 -23.11
N ILE A 165 0.22 -6.45 -22.08
CA ILE A 165 0.21 -7.02 -20.73
C ILE A 165 -0.24 -5.96 -19.72
N SER A 166 -1.30 -6.27 -18.97
CA SER A 166 -1.81 -5.45 -17.87
C SER A 166 -0.90 -5.50 -16.64
N LEU A 167 -0.92 -4.45 -15.82
CA LEU A 167 0.05 -4.28 -14.73
C LEU A 167 -0.08 -5.34 -13.63
N ASP A 168 -1.27 -5.92 -13.44
CA ASP A 168 -1.50 -7.01 -12.49
C ASP A 168 -0.69 -8.27 -12.82
N ARG A 169 -0.39 -8.50 -14.11
CA ARG A 169 0.40 -9.63 -14.59
C ARG A 169 1.90 -9.47 -14.36
N PHE A 170 2.36 -8.31 -13.85
CA PHE A 170 3.77 -8.08 -13.52
C PHE A 170 4.17 -8.66 -12.17
N VAL A 171 3.23 -9.23 -11.42
CA VAL A 171 3.48 -9.92 -10.16
C VAL A 171 2.82 -11.28 -10.17
N ASP A 172 3.41 -12.25 -9.47
CA ASP A 172 2.77 -13.54 -9.22
C ASP A 172 1.74 -13.46 -8.08
N THR A 173 1.07 -14.57 -7.79
CA THR A 173 0.08 -14.68 -6.71
C THR A 173 0.65 -14.41 -5.32
N ASN A 174 1.95 -14.64 -5.13
CA ASN A 174 2.67 -14.32 -3.89
C ASN A 174 3.12 -12.85 -3.85
N GLY A 175 2.89 -12.09 -4.91
CA GLY A 175 3.27 -10.69 -5.04
C GLY A 175 4.74 -10.47 -5.37
N ARG A 176 5.46 -11.53 -5.78
CA ARG A 176 6.81 -11.39 -6.31
C ARG A 176 6.71 -10.82 -7.71
N GLU A 177 7.53 -9.80 -7.96
CA GLU A 177 7.62 -9.21 -9.28
C GLU A 177 8.22 -10.20 -10.29
N LEU A 178 7.54 -10.40 -11.42
CA LEU A 178 8.02 -11.26 -12.48
C LEU A 178 9.26 -10.66 -13.16
N ARG A 179 10.15 -11.54 -13.57
CA ARG A 179 11.30 -11.21 -14.41
C ARG A 179 10.87 -11.08 -15.86
N ILE A 180 11.76 -10.55 -16.70
CA ILE A 180 11.41 -10.19 -18.07
C ILE A 180 11.21 -11.43 -18.94
N ASP A 181 12.01 -12.48 -18.73
CA ASP A 181 11.82 -13.80 -19.34
C ASP A 181 10.47 -14.42 -18.99
N GLU A 182 10.04 -14.28 -17.73
CA GLU A 182 8.73 -14.74 -17.28
C GLU A 182 7.59 -13.95 -17.96
N LEU A 183 7.74 -12.63 -18.09
CA LEU A 183 6.76 -11.76 -18.75
C LEU A 183 6.59 -12.05 -20.25
N LEU A 184 7.69 -12.37 -20.94
CA LEU A 184 7.66 -12.68 -22.38
C LEU A 184 7.06 -14.05 -22.69
N SER A 185 6.78 -14.86 -21.66
CA SER A 185 6.18 -16.19 -21.77
C SER A 185 4.70 -16.26 -21.42
N LEU A 186 4.10 -15.12 -21.05
CA LEU A 186 2.67 -14.98 -20.75
C LEU A 186 1.83 -14.93 -22.03
#